data_AF-T0ZEC5-F1
#
_entry.id   AF-T0ZEC5-F1
#
_cell.length_a   1.000
_cell.length_b   1.000
_cell.length_c   1.000
_cell.angle_alpha   90.00
_cell.angle_beta   90.00
_cell.angle_gamma   90.00
#
_symmetry.space_group_name_H-M   'P 1'
#
loop_
_entity.id
_entity.type
_entity.pdbx_description
1 polymer ?
#
loop_
_entity_poly.entity_id
_entity_poly.type
_entity_poly.pdbx_seq_one_letter_code
_entity_poly.pdbx_strand_id
1 'polypeptide(L)'
;VATTIIESGIDVPEASTLVVDRADRLGLGQLHQLRGRVGRAGQRAYAYFLYPGQKTLSETAYERLRTIGENTELGSGFKIAMRDLEIRGAGNLLGRDQSGHISAVGYDLYVQMVAEAVAEIKGEPGRVLPQVAIDLPVKASIPSSYIARDDLRLEAYRRLAGALT
;
A
#
# COMPACT_ATOMS: atom_id res chain seq x y z
N VAL A 1 2.33 27.50 20.08
CA VAL A 1 2.72 26.11 20.44
C VAL A 1 1.50 25.45 21.03
N ALA A 2 0.87 24.54 20.30
CA ALA A 2 -0.33 23.84 20.74
C ALA A 2 -0.02 22.34 20.78
N THR A 3 0.20 21.81 21.98
CA THR A 3 0.09 20.38 22.23
C THR A 3 -1.40 20.05 22.33
N THR A 4 -1.89 19.18 21.43
CA THR A 4 -3.15 18.45 21.66
C THR A 4 -4.47 19.25 21.53
N ILE A 5 -4.51 20.39 20.84
CA ILE A 5 -5.80 21.06 20.50
C ILE A 5 -6.61 20.25 19.47
N ILE A 6 -5.97 19.30 18.79
CA ILE A 6 -6.59 18.44 17.79
C ILE A 6 -7.27 17.22 18.44
N GLU A 7 -7.14 16.93 19.74
CA GLU A 7 -7.89 15.81 20.35
C GLU A 7 -9.35 16.18 20.67
N SER A 8 -9.63 17.47 20.90
CA SER A 8 -10.90 17.99 21.41
C SER A 8 -12.05 18.07 20.39
N GLY A 9 -11.84 17.62 19.15
CA GLY A 9 -12.86 17.68 18.09
C GLY A 9 -13.17 19.08 17.56
N ILE A 10 -12.38 20.10 17.93
CA ILE A 10 -12.50 21.44 17.36
C ILE A 10 -11.97 21.39 15.92
N ASP A 11 -12.87 21.64 14.97
CA ASP A 11 -12.55 21.80 13.56
C ASP A 11 -12.16 23.26 13.30
N VAL A 12 -10.96 23.50 12.78
CA VAL A 12 -10.49 24.84 12.41
C VAL A 12 -10.30 24.83 10.88
N PRO A 13 -11.32 25.24 10.11
CA PRO A 13 -11.31 25.14 8.65
C PRO A 13 -10.15 25.89 7.99
N GLU A 14 -9.67 26.99 8.61
CA GLU A 14 -8.56 27.79 8.10
C GLU A 14 -7.18 27.16 8.35
N ALA A 15 -7.09 26.11 9.17
CA ALA A 15 -5.83 25.43 9.42
C ALA A 15 -5.41 24.63 8.18
N SER A 16 -4.40 25.15 7.45
CA SER A 16 -3.86 24.54 6.23
C SER A 16 -2.53 23.83 6.44
N THR A 17 -1.91 23.95 7.62
CA THR A 17 -0.61 23.34 7.92
C THR A 17 -0.66 22.56 9.23
N LEU A 18 -0.29 21.29 9.17
CA LEU A 18 -0.09 20.39 10.31
C LEU A 18 1.39 20.09 10.47
N VAL A 19 1.91 20.22 11.69
CA VAL A 19 3.24 19.73 12.06
C VAL A 19 3.09 18.78 13.23
N VAL A 20 3.48 17.53 13.03
CA VAL A 20 3.43 16.48 14.05
C VAL A 20 4.86 16.17 14.45
N ASP A 21 5.23 16.57 15.67
CA ASP A 21 6.47 16.13 16.28
C ASP A 21 6.33 14.70 16.81
N ARG A 22 7.43 13.95 16.82
CA ARG A 22 7.51 12.56 17.27
C ARG A 22 6.49 11.63 16.61
N ALA A 23 6.29 11.77 15.29
CA ALA A 23 5.38 10.93 14.51
C ALA A 23 5.77 9.44 14.55
N ASP A 24 7.04 9.12 14.86
CA ASP A 24 7.55 7.77 15.09
C ASP A 24 6.76 6.98 16.15
N ARG A 25 6.15 7.69 17.11
CA ARG A 25 5.42 7.10 18.22
C ARG A 25 3.95 6.84 17.95
N LEU A 26 3.41 7.35 16.84
CA LEU A 26 1.98 7.29 16.54
C LEU A 26 1.64 6.08 15.68
N GLY A 27 0.45 5.51 15.91
CA GLY A 27 -0.11 4.48 15.04
C GLY A 27 -0.53 5.05 13.68
N LEU A 28 -0.56 4.21 12.64
CA LEU A 28 -0.93 4.64 11.29
C LEU A 28 -2.33 5.26 11.24
N GLY A 29 -3.29 4.68 11.98
CA GLY A 29 -4.64 5.24 12.11
C GLY A 29 -4.67 6.64 12.76
N GLN A 30 -3.81 6.88 13.76
CA GLN A 30 -3.71 8.20 14.41
C GLN A 30 -3.11 9.24 13.46
N LEU A 31 -2.07 8.87 12.73
CA LEU A 31 -1.46 9.72 11.69
C LEU A 31 -2.48 10.08 10.61
N HIS A 32 -3.28 9.11 10.17
CA HIS A 32 -4.35 9.31 9.20
C HIS A 32 -5.45 10.26 9.72
N GLN A 33 -5.90 10.06 10.95
CA GLN A 33 -6.91 10.94 11.57
C GLN A 33 -6.39 12.38 11.73
N LEU A 34 -5.14 12.57 12.15
CA LEU A 34 -4.54 13.91 12.27
C LEU A 34 -4.44 14.59 10.90
N ARG A 35 -3.99 13.86 9.87
CA ARG A 35 -3.95 14.37 8.49
C ARG A 35 -5.32 14.82 7.98
N GLY A 36 -6.37 14.03 8.24
CA GLY A 36 -7.74 14.31 7.79
C GLY A 36 -8.42 15.52 8.46
N ARG A 37 -7.75 16.16 9.44
CA ARG A 37 -8.24 17.36 10.12
C ARG A 37 -7.68 18.66 9.52
N VAL A 38 -6.88 18.58 8.46
CA VAL A 38 -6.33 19.74 7.74
C VAL A 38 -6.72 19.63 6.26
N GLY A 39 -7.01 20.77 5.62
CA GLY A 39 -7.35 20.81 4.19
C GLY A 39 -8.84 20.65 3.86
N ARG A 40 -9.73 21.06 4.76
CA ARG A 40 -11.20 21.00 4.56
C ARG A 40 -11.75 22.14 3.69
N ALA A 41 -11.06 23.26 3.58
CA ALA A 41 -11.52 24.48 2.90
C ALA A 41 -11.24 24.52 1.38
N GLY A 42 -11.01 23.36 0.73
CA GLY A 42 -10.71 23.29 -0.71
C GLY A 42 -9.36 23.89 -1.13
N GLN A 43 -8.57 24.40 -0.17
CA GLN A 43 -7.21 24.86 -0.39
C GLN A 43 -6.20 23.75 -0.08
N ARG A 44 -5.05 23.80 -0.77
CA ARG A 44 -3.97 22.83 -0.58
C ARG A 44 -3.44 22.93 0.85
N ALA A 45 -3.43 21.79 1.53
CA ALA A 45 -2.91 21.65 2.88
C ALA A 45 -1.61 20.86 2.90
N TYR A 46 -0.80 21.10 3.94
CA TYR A 46 0.47 20.43 4.15
C TYR A 46 0.49 19.76 5.53
N ALA A 47 1.00 18.54 5.59
CA ALA A 47 1.22 17.82 6.84
C ALA A 47 2.66 17.33 6.91
N TYR A 48 3.39 17.77 7.94
CA TYR A 48 4.77 17.41 8.20
C TYR A 48 4.84 16.45 9.37
N PHE A 49 5.35 15.24 9.14
CA PHE A 49 5.56 14.22 10.16
C PHE A 49 7.04 14.14 10.49
N LEU A 50 7.41 14.63 11.67
CA LEU A 50 8.81 14.75 12.11
C LEU A 50 9.17 13.59 13.04
N TYR A 51 10.43 13.14 12.95
CA TYR A 51 11.02 12.16 13.85
C TYR A 51 12.46 12.55 14.19
N PRO A 52 13.03 12.10 15.33
CA PRO A 52 14.39 12.44 15.70
C PRO A 52 15.43 11.86 14.72
N GLY A 53 16.20 12.71 14.03
CA GLY A 53 17.16 12.27 13.02
C GLY A 53 18.34 11.44 13.53
N GLN A 54 18.63 11.48 14.84
CA GLN A 54 19.68 10.69 15.48
C GLN A 54 19.23 9.28 15.90
N LYS A 55 17.95 8.94 15.74
CA LYS A 55 17.41 7.62 16.07
C LYS A 55 17.13 6.82 14.81
N THR A 56 17.64 5.59 14.78
CA THR A 56 17.21 4.60 13.79
C THR A 56 15.74 4.28 14.02
N LEU A 57 14.91 4.50 13.00
CA LEU A 57 13.51 4.09 13.04
C LEU A 57 13.43 2.56 13.05
N SER A 58 12.47 2.00 13.81
CA SER A 58 12.11 0.60 13.59
C SER A 58 11.55 0.44 12.19
N GLU A 59 11.74 -0.73 11.59
CA GLU A 59 11.20 -1.08 10.27
C GLU A 59 9.70 -0.78 10.20
N THR A 60 8.95 -1.18 11.24
CA THR A 60 7.52 -0.89 11.39
C THR A 60 7.18 0.61 11.48
N ALA A 61 8.04 1.44 12.09
CA ALA A 61 7.81 2.89 12.18
C ALA A 61 8.10 3.56 10.83
N TYR A 62 9.16 3.12 10.16
CA TYR A 62 9.50 3.58 8.82
C TYR A 62 8.40 3.24 7.82
N GLU A 63 7.92 1.99 7.79
CA GLU A 63 6.83 1.59 6.90
C GLU A 63 5.54 2.39 7.13
N ARG A 64 5.18 2.67 8.39
CA ARG A 64 4.01 3.51 8.72
C ARG A 64 4.16 4.93 8.17
N LEU A 65 5.30 5.58 8.42
CA LEU A 65 5.59 6.94 7.97
C LEU A 65 5.67 7.04 6.43
N ARG A 66 6.21 6.01 5.78
CA ARG A 66 6.22 5.90 4.32
C ARG A 66 4.81 5.75 3.76
N THR A 67 4.02 4.83 4.33
CA THR A 67 2.64 4.55 3.90
C THR A 67 1.75 5.78 3.93
N ILE A 68 1.82 6.59 5.00
CA ILE A 68 1.02 7.81 5.11
C ILE A 68 1.42 8.89 4.10
N GLY A 69 2.70 8.91 3.70
CA GLY A 69 3.25 9.83 2.69
C GLY A 69 2.95 9.42 1.24
N GLU A 70 2.84 8.12 0.95
CA GLU A 70 2.51 7.62 -0.40
C GLU A 70 1.00 7.63 -0.69
N ASN A 71 0.16 7.46 0.33
CA ASN A 71 -1.30 7.37 0.18
C ASN A 71 -1.99 8.72 0.42
N THR A 72 -1.70 9.73 -0.39
CA THR A 72 -2.20 11.11 -0.24
C THR A 72 -3.57 11.39 -0.89
N GLU A 73 -4.13 10.45 -1.64
CA GLU A 73 -5.37 10.64 -2.39
C GLU A 73 -6.62 10.62 -1.49
N LEU A 74 -7.64 11.40 -1.85
CA LEU A 74 -8.98 11.31 -1.25
C LEU A 74 -9.53 9.88 -1.46
N GLY A 75 -10.00 9.23 -0.39
CA GLY A 75 -10.44 7.83 -0.41
C GLY A 75 -9.36 6.80 -0.04
N SER A 76 -8.14 7.26 0.27
CA SER A 76 -7.03 6.39 0.74
C SER A 76 -7.25 5.68 2.08
N GLY A 77 -8.32 6.00 2.81
CA GLY A 77 -8.60 5.42 4.14
C GLY A 77 -8.66 3.88 4.13
N PHE A 78 -9.21 3.29 3.07
CA PHE A 78 -9.25 1.83 2.92
C PHE A 78 -7.84 1.25 2.69
N LYS A 79 -7.05 1.82 1.76
CA LYS A 79 -5.65 1.42 1.51
C LYS A 79 -4.78 1.54 2.76
N ILE A 80 -4.98 2.58 3.56
CA ILE A 80 -4.25 2.83 4.80
C ILE A 80 -4.63 1.81 5.88
N ALA A 81 -5.91 1.47 6.00
CA ALA A 81 -6.37 0.43 6.93
C ALA A 81 -5.82 -0.96 6.56
N MET A 82 -5.78 -1.27 5.27
CA MET A 82 -5.18 -2.52 4.76
C MET A 82 -3.69 -2.60 5.09
N ARG A 83 -2.95 -1.53 4.87
CA ARG A 83 -1.52 -1.49 5.20
C ARG A 83 -1.25 -1.53 6.70
N ASP A 84 -2.12 -0.94 7.54
CA ASP A 84 -2.04 -1.06 9.00
C ASP A 84 -2.21 -2.53 9.45
N LEU A 85 -3.11 -3.26 8.81
CA LEU A 85 -3.36 -4.68 9.10
C LEU A 85 -2.16 -5.56 8.72
N GLU A 86 -1.53 -5.29 7.58
CA GLU A 86 -0.29 -5.95 7.15
C GLU A 86 0.87 -5.67 8.09
N ILE A 87 1.10 -4.39 8.44
CA ILE A 87 2.18 -3.97 9.35
C ILE A 87 2.01 -4.58 10.75
N ARG A 88 0.76 -4.79 11.21
CA ARG A 88 0.45 -5.46 12.48
C ARG A 88 0.61 -6.99 12.42
N GLY A 89 0.91 -7.57 11.25
CA GLY A 89 1.22 -8.99 11.11
C GLY A 89 0.01 -9.91 10.93
N ALA A 90 -1.17 -9.40 10.58
CA ALA A 90 -2.31 -10.26 10.23
C ALA A 90 -2.12 -11.00 8.88
N GLY A 91 -1.13 -10.60 8.08
CA GLY A 91 -0.66 -11.36 6.90
C GLY A 91 0.12 -12.64 7.25
N ASN A 92 0.36 -12.93 8.54
CA ASN A 92 1.20 -14.03 9.00
C ASN A 92 0.43 -15.36 9.23
N LEU A 93 -0.72 -15.53 8.58
CA LEU A 93 -1.54 -16.74 8.68
C LEU A 93 -0.93 -17.98 7.99
N LEU A 94 0.15 -17.83 7.22
CA LEU A 94 0.75 -18.92 6.41
C LEU A 94 2.27 -19.17 6.63
N GLY A 95 2.84 -18.75 7.76
CA GLY A 95 4.06 -19.39 8.28
C GLY A 95 5.34 -18.54 8.25
N ARG A 96 6.19 -18.85 9.24
CA ARG A 96 7.53 -18.28 9.45
C ARG A 96 8.51 -18.79 8.38
N ASP A 97 9.52 -17.95 8.14
CA ASP A 97 10.81 -18.28 7.50
C ASP A 97 10.86 -18.31 5.97
N GLN A 98 10.62 -17.16 5.30
CA GLN A 98 11.45 -16.68 4.16
C GLN A 98 11.00 -15.28 3.70
N SER A 99 11.77 -14.26 4.10
CA SER A 99 11.41 -12.84 4.13
C SER A 99 11.59 -12.04 2.83
N GLY A 100 11.88 -12.64 1.68
CA GLY A 100 12.32 -11.86 0.51
C GLY A 100 11.28 -11.51 -0.56
N HIS A 101 10.31 -12.39 -0.81
CA HIS A 101 9.43 -12.28 -1.99
C HIS A 101 7.98 -12.72 -1.75
N ILE A 102 7.71 -13.39 -0.62
CA ILE A 102 6.42 -14.05 -0.34
C ILE A 102 5.41 -13.07 0.29
N SER A 103 5.88 -11.99 0.93
CA SER A 103 5.00 -11.04 1.62
C SER A 103 4.05 -10.26 0.70
N ALA A 104 4.36 -10.16 -0.60
CA ALA A 104 3.49 -9.48 -1.57
C ALA A 104 2.41 -10.39 -2.18
N VAL A 105 2.57 -11.73 -2.11
CA VAL A 105 1.69 -12.67 -2.84
C VAL A 105 0.55 -13.20 -1.96
N GLY A 106 0.73 -13.24 -0.64
CA GLY A 106 -0.20 -13.90 0.28
C GLY A 106 -1.61 -13.30 0.30
N TYR A 107 -1.72 -11.97 0.28
CA TYR A 107 -3.03 -11.30 0.32
C TYR A 107 -3.73 -11.28 -1.04
N ASP A 108 -3.00 -10.98 -2.11
CA ASP A 108 -3.57 -11.03 -3.46
C ASP A 108 -4.11 -12.42 -3.78
N LEU A 109 -3.38 -13.47 -3.39
CA LEU A 109 -3.85 -14.85 -3.50
C LEU A 109 -5.07 -15.11 -2.62
N TYR A 110 -5.13 -14.60 -1.39
CA TYR A 110 -6.30 -14.71 -0.53
C TYR A 110 -7.54 -14.04 -1.14
N VAL A 111 -7.40 -12.83 -1.68
CA VAL A 111 -8.49 -12.11 -2.36
C VAL A 111 -8.94 -12.88 -3.61
N GLN A 112 -8.00 -13.44 -4.37
CA GLN A 112 -8.32 -14.31 -5.50
C GLN A 112 -9.10 -15.54 -5.07
N MET A 113 -8.65 -16.26 -4.04
CA MET A 113 -9.34 -17.45 -3.51
C MET A 113 -10.74 -17.13 -2.98
N VAL A 114 -10.92 -16.00 -2.29
CA VAL A 114 -12.24 -15.55 -1.82
C VAL A 114 -13.14 -15.17 -2.99
N ALA A 115 -12.60 -14.48 -4.00
CA ALA A 115 -13.35 -14.13 -5.21
C ALA A 115 -13.79 -15.38 -5.99
N GLU A 116 -12.91 -16.38 -6.12
CA GLU A 116 -13.21 -17.67 -6.72
C GLU A 116 -14.31 -18.42 -5.97
N ALA A 117 -14.22 -18.52 -4.63
CA ALA A 117 -15.24 -19.17 -3.81
C ALA A 117 -16.61 -18.45 -3.88
N VAL A 118 -16.63 -17.11 -3.94
CA VAL A 118 -17.87 -16.34 -4.11
C VAL A 118 -18.45 -16.52 -5.50
N ALA A 119 -17.61 -16.57 -6.55
CA ALA A 119 -18.05 -16.83 -7.92
C ALA A 119 -18.66 -18.23 -8.05
N GLU A 120 -18.06 -19.24 -7.42
CA GLU A 120 -18.57 -20.61 -7.37
C GLU A 120 -19.95 -20.69 -6.72
N ILE A 121 -20.15 -20.01 -5.58
CA ILE A 121 -21.45 -19.93 -4.89
C ILE A 121 -22.50 -19.22 -5.75
N LYS A 122 -22.10 -18.21 -6.53
CA LYS A 122 -22.99 -17.49 -7.47
C LYS A 122 -23.29 -18.28 -8.75
N GLY A 123 -22.68 -19.44 -8.95
CA GLY A 123 -22.82 -20.24 -10.16
C GLY A 123 -22.13 -19.64 -11.38
N GLU A 124 -21.19 -18.72 -11.18
CA GLU A 124 -20.34 -18.20 -12.25
C GLU A 124 -19.31 -19.27 -12.61
N PRO A 125 -19.14 -19.63 -13.89
CA PRO A 125 -18.14 -20.62 -14.27
C PRO A 125 -16.76 -20.10 -13.91
N GLY A 126 -16.06 -20.84 -13.04
CA GLY A 126 -14.70 -20.52 -12.63
C GLY A 126 -13.82 -20.27 -13.86
N ARG A 127 -13.11 -19.15 -13.88
CA ARG A 127 -12.15 -18.81 -14.94
C ARG A 127 -10.92 -19.70 -14.80
N VAL A 128 -11.02 -20.93 -15.29
CA VAL A 128 -9.85 -21.79 -15.47
C VAL A 128 -9.08 -21.23 -16.65
N LEU A 129 -8.06 -20.41 -16.38
CA LEU A 129 -7.10 -20.04 -17.41
C LEU A 129 -6.32 -21.32 -17.78
N PRO A 130 -6.39 -21.81 -19.02
CA PRO A 130 -5.60 -22.96 -19.41
C PRO A 130 -4.11 -22.59 -19.26
N GLN A 131 -3.33 -23.46 -18.62
CA GLN A 131 -1.88 -23.32 -18.64
C GLN A 131 -1.40 -23.67 -20.04
N VAL A 132 -1.07 -22.66 -20.83
CA VAL A 132 -0.55 -22.82 -22.20
C VAL A 132 0.97 -22.72 -22.15
N ALA A 133 1.66 -23.82 -22.40
CA ALA A 133 3.10 -23.82 -22.65
C ALA A 133 3.35 -23.57 -24.13
N ILE A 134 4.05 -22.48 -24.47
CA ILE A 134 4.42 -22.14 -25.84
C ILE A 134 5.92 -22.37 -25.99
N ASP A 135 6.30 -23.42 -26.70
CA ASP A 135 7.70 -23.69 -27.07
C ASP A 135 7.89 -23.45 -28.57
N LEU A 136 8.63 -22.40 -28.89
CA LEU A 136 8.92 -21.97 -30.24
C LEU A 136 10.41 -21.64 -30.32
N PRO A 137 11.11 -21.94 -31.44
CA PRO A 137 12.52 -21.63 -31.64
C PRO A 137 12.72 -20.14 -31.96
N VAL A 138 12.11 -19.25 -31.17
CA VAL A 138 12.17 -17.80 -31.32
C VAL A 138 12.67 -17.18 -30.02
N LYS A 139 13.45 -16.11 -30.13
CA LYS A 139 13.95 -15.37 -28.96
C LYS A 139 12.86 -14.43 -28.43
N ALA A 140 11.87 -14.99 -27.73
CA ALA A 140 10.79 -14.23 -27.12
C ALA A 140 11.23 -13.67 -25.76
N SER A 141 11.87 -12.49 -25.78
CA SER A 141 12.25 -11.75 -24.56
C SER A 141 12.30 -10.26 -24.85
N ILE A 142 11.92 -9.43 -23.88
CA ILE A 142 12.10 -7.97 -23.94
C ILE A 142 13.61 -7.67 -23.80
N PRO A 143 14.28 -7.14 -24.84
CA PRO A 143 15.71 -6.85 -24.79
C PRO A 143 16.04 -5.76 -23.77
N SER A 144 17.20 -5.86 -23.13
CA SER A 144 17.73 -4.81 -22.25
C SER A 144 18.01 -3.49 -22.99
N SER A 145 18.22 -3.56 -24.30
CA SER A 145 18.37 -2.37 -25.16
C SER A 145 17.06 -1.61 -25.37
N TYR A 146 15.90 -2.26 -25.19
CA TYR A 146 14.59 -1.64 -25.29
C TYR A 146 14.10 -1.12 -23.93
N ILE A 147 14.29 -1.91 -22.87
CA ILE A 147 14.05 -1.49 -21.48
C ILE A 147 15.28 -1.81 -20.64
N ALA A 148 16.05 -0.77 -20.28
CA ALA A 148 17.29 -0.92 -19.52
C ALA A 148 17.06 -1.21 -18.02
N ARG A 149 15.93 -0.75 -17.48
CA ARG A 149 15.55 -0.87 -16.08
C ARG A 149 14.83 -2.20 -15.80
N ASP A 150 15.33 -2.97 -14.84
CA ASP A 150 14.81 -4.30 -14.52
C ASP A 150 13.39 -4.28 -13.93
N ASP A 151 13.09 -3.28 -13.09
CA ASP A 151 11.78 -3.10 -12.47
C ASP A 151 10.69 -2.83 -13.52
N LEU A 152 10.96 -1.94 -14.48
CA LEU A 152 10.03 -1.63 -15.57
C LEU A 152 9.83 -2.81 -16.53
N ARG A 153 10.87 -3.60 -16.75
CA ARG A 153 10.80 -4.79 -17.61
C ARG A 153 9.98 -5.90 -16.96
N LEU A 154 10.11 -6.10 -15.65
CA LEU A 154 9.27 -7.04 -14.90
C LEU A 154 7.79 -6.60 -14.91
N GLU A 155 7.53 -5.31 -14.74
CA GLU A 155 6.17 -4.75 -14.85
C GLU A 155 5.58 -4.98 -16.24
N ALA A 156 6.36 -4.74 -17.31
CA ALA A 156 5.93 -4.98 -18.68
C ALA A 156 5.58 -6.45 -18.93
N TYR A 157 6.38 -7.40 -18.42
CA TYR A 157 6.05 -8.83 -18.49
C TYR A 157 4.74 -9.16 -17.77
N ARG A 158 4.52 -8.62 -16.56
CA ARG A 158 3.27 -8.84 -15.81
C ARG A 158 2.06 -8.28 -16.55
N ARG A 159 2.17 -7.10 -17.16
CA ARG A 159 1.09 -6.49 -17.95
C ARG A 159 0.77 -7.29 -19.21
N LEU A 160 1.77 -7.80 -19.91
CA LEU A 160 1.58 -8.68 -21.07
C LEU A 160 0.92 -10.00 -20.67
N ALA A 161 1.34 -10.61 -19.56
CA ALA A 161 0.77 -11.86 -19.06
C ALA A 161 -0.67 -11.70 -18.54
N GLY A 162 -1.02 -10.52 -18.02
CA GLY A 162 -2.37 -10.21 -17.53
C GLY A 162 -3.32 -9.62 -18.58
N ALA A 163 -2.86 -9.41 -19.82
CA ALA A 163 -3.70 -8.88 -20.89
C ALA A 163 -4.70 -9.94 -21.36
N LEU A 164 -6.00 -9.62 -21.24
CA LEU A 164 -7.10 -10.47 -21.68
C LEU A 164 -7.66 -10.06 -23.06
N THR A 165 -7.20 -8.92 -23.61
CA THR A 165 -7.60 -8.36 -24.90
C THR A 165 -6.51 -7.48 -25.49
#